data_AF-A0A7C2IHE7-F1
#
_entry.id   AF-A0A7C2IHE7-F1
#
_cell.length_a   1.000
_cell.length_b   1.000
_cell.length_c   1.000
_cell.angle_alpha   90.00
_cell.angle_beta   90.00
_cell.angle_gamma   90.00
#
_symmetry.space_group_name_H-M   'P 1'
#
loop_
_entity.id
_entity.type
_entity.pdbx_description
1 polymer ?
#
loop_
_entity_poly.entity_id
_entity_poly.type
_entity_poly.pdbx_seq_one_letter_code
_entity_poly.pdbx_strand_id
1 'polypeptide(L)' 'MLYLDGSQGEGGGQIVRTALTLSAITGVPVRIERIRAGRQTPGLRAQHVTAIEAAAAICAAHTEGVEVGAE' A
#
# COMPACT_ATOMS: atom_id res chain seq x y z
N MET A 1 -6.63 -8.03 -10.92
CA MET A 1 -6.33 -6.90 -10.02
C MET A 1 -7.22 -7.02 -8.80
N LEU A 2 -6.63 -6.98 -7.60
CA LEU A 2 -7.32 -7.07 -6.32
C LEU A 2 -7.58 -5.67 -5.75
N TYR A 3 -8.73 -5.50 -5.11
CA TYR A 3 -9.12 -4.26 -4.44
C TYR A 3 -9.20 -4.51 -2.95
N LEU A 4 -8.50 -3.69 -2.17
CA LEU A 4 -8.45 -3.79 -0.72
C LEU A 4 -8.91 -2.49 -0.08
N ASP A 5 -9.76 -2.62 0.93
CA ASP A 5 -10.14 -1.51 1.80
C ASP A 5 -9.17 -1.45 2.99
N GLY A 6 -8.34 -0.41 2.98
CA GLY A 6 -7.31 -0.10 3.97
C GLY A 6 -7.85 0.35 5.33
N SER A 7 -9.16 0.54 5.46
CA SER A 7 -9.83 0.82 6.73
C SER A 7 -10.14 -0.44 7.54
N GLN A 8 -10.11 -1.61 6.91
CA GLN A 8 -10.51 -2.87 7.52
C GLN A 8 -9.52 -3.37 8.57
N GLY A 9 -10.03 -4.10 9.57
CA GLY A 9 -9.24 -4.64 10.68
C GLY A 9 -8.68 -3.51 11.56
N GLU A 10 -7.37 -3.48 11.77
CA GLU A 10 -6.73 -2.45 12.59
C GLU A 10 -6.62 -1.06 11.92
N GLY A 11 -7.02 -0.94 10.64
CA GLY A 11 -6.90 0.32 9.89
C GLY A 11 -5.48 0.88 9.93
N GLY A 12 -4.47 0.00 9.89
CA GLY A 12 -3.06 0.31 10.08
C GLY A 12 -2.22 0.14 8.81
N GLY A 13 -0.91 0.33 8.92
CA GLY A 13 0.02 0.14 7.79
C GLY A 13 0.31 -1.33 7.44
N GLN A 14 -0.22 -2.29 8.21
CA GLN A 14 0.04 -3.71 7.99
C GLN A 14 -0.59 -4.21 6.69
N ILE A 15 -1.81 -3.76 6.35
CA ILE A 15 -2.48 -4.16 5.11
C ILE A 15 -1.66 -3.75 3.88
N VAL A 16 -1.08 -2.55 3.88
CA VAL A 16 -0.22 -2.05 2.80
C VAL A 16 0.99 -2.96 2.61
N ARG A 17 1.71 -3.29 3.68
CA ARG A 17 2.92 -4.12 3.60
C ARG A 17 2.59 -5.54 3.14
N THR A 18 1.56 -6.16 3.70
CA THR A 18 1.17 -7.53 3.32
C THR A 18 0.70 -7.58 1.88
N ALA A 19 -0.16 -6.64 1.45
CA ALA A 19 -0.66 -6.57 0.09
C ALA A 19 0.46 -6.33 -0.92
N LEU A 20 1.39 -5.42 -0.62
CA LEU A 20 2.56 -5.15 -1.45
C LEU A 20 3.42 -6.42 -1.62
N THR A 21 3.74 -7.11 -0.52
CA THR A 21 4.54 -8.34 -0.56
C THR A 21 3.85 -9.45 -1.35
N LEU A 22 2.54 -9.65 -1.15
CA LEU A 22 1.79 -10.66 -1.89
C LEU A 22 1.67 -10.30 -3.37
N SER A 23 1.44 -9.04 -3.71
CA SER A 23 1.43 -8.54 -5.09
C SER A 23 2.78 -8.81 -5.78
N ALA A 24 3.89 -8.47 -5.10
CA ALA A 24 5.24 -8.71 -5.61
C ALA A 24 5.55 -10.21 -5.83
N ILE A 25 5.11 -11.09 -4.93
CA ILE A 25 5.36 -12.55 -5.04
C ILE A 25 4.46 -13.20 -6.11
N THR A 26 3.19 -12.81 -6.16
CA THR A 26 2.19 -13.48 -7.01
C THR A 26 2.04 -12.86 -8.39
N GLY A 27 2.57 -11.65 -8.60
CA GLY A 27 2.36 -10.88 -9.82
C GLY A 27 0.92 -10.37 -10.01
N VAL A 28 0.05 -10.51 -9.00
CA VAL A 28 -1.33 -10.04 -9.06
C VAL A 28 -1.39 -8.56 -8.65
N PRO A 29 -1.78 -7.63 -9.55
CA PRO A 29 -1.84 -6.21 -9.21
C PRO A 29 -2.83 -5.93 -8.08
N VAL A 30 -2.52 -4.95 -7.23
CA VAL A 30 -3.37 -4.56 -6.10
C VAL A 30 -3.61 -3.04 -6.09
N ARG A 31 -4.84 -2.65 -5.75
CA ARG A 31 -5.21 -1.27 -5.38
C ARG A 31 -5.72 -1.28 -3.94
N ILE A 32 -5.26 -0.33 -3.16
CA ILE A 32 -5.65 -0.15 -1.77
C ILE A 32 -6.23 1.25 -1.66
N GLU A 33 -7.41 1.37 -1.07
CA GLU A 33 -8.07 2.65 -0.80
C GLU A 33 -8.29 2.81 0.71
N ARG A 34 -8.56 4.02 1.19
CA ARG A 34 -8.79 4.32 2.62
C ARG A 34 -7.62 3.87 3.49
N ILE A 35 -6.39 3.97 2.98
CA ILE A 35 -5.17 3.57 3.67
C ILE A 35 -5.10 4.28 5.02
N ARG A 36 -5.09 3.49 6.09
CA ARG A 36 -4.97 3.99 7.46
C ARG A 36 -6.08 4.96 7.88
N ALA A 37 -7.28 4.84 7.30
CA ALA A 37 -8.42 5.73 7.58
C ALA A 37 -8.79 5.83 9.07
N GLY A 38 -8.54 4.79 9.87
CA GLY A 38 -8.80 4.78 11.32
C GLY A 38 -7.73 5.46 12.19
N ARG A 39 -6.66 6.02 11.60
CA ARG A 39 -5.56 6.64 12.36
C ARG A 39 -5.73 8.15 12.43
N GLN A 40 -5.21 8.76 13.51
CA GLN A 40 -5.19 10.22 13.71
C GLN A 40 -4.59 10.98 12.52
N THR A 41 -3.61 10.38 11.83
CA THR A 41 -3.18 10.86 10.52
C THR A 41 -3.31 9.72 9.52
N PRO A 42 -4.30 9.77 8.61
CA PRO A 42 -4.53 8.73 7.61
C PRO A 42 -3.49 8.78 6.49
N GLY A 43 -3.66 7.90 5.51
CA GLY A 43 -2.86 7.83 4.29
C GLY A 43 -1.47 7.20 4.46
N LEU A 44 -0.72 7.18 3.36
CA LEU A 44 0.66 6.72 3.34
C LEU A 44 1.56 7.63 4.20
N ARG A 45 2.60 7.02 4.78
CA ARG A 45 3.67 7.71 5.50
C ARG A 45 4.96 7.50 4.72
N ALA A 46 6.00 8.28 5.02
CA ALA A 46 7.30 8.16 4.34
C ALA A 46 7.78 6.69 4.27
N GLN A 47 7.69 5.94 5.37
CA GLN A 47 8.06 4.52 5.41
C GLN A 47 7.25 3.61 4.46
N HIS A 48 5.98 3.95 4.19
CA HIS A 48 5.14 3.18 3.28
C HIS A 48 5.51 3.50 1.83
N VAL A 49 5.68 4.79 1.52
CA VAL A 49 6.14 5.28 0.21
C VAL A 49 7.47 4.62 -0.16
N THR A 50 8.47 4.71 0.72
CA THR A 50 9.80 4.11 0.48
C THR A 50 9.71 2.59 0.27
N ALA A 51 8.86 1.89 1.02
CA ALA A 51 8.70 0.45 0.85
C ALA A 51 8.06 0.09 -0.50
N ILE A 52 7.05 0.86 -0.94
CA ILE A 52 6.39 0.67 -2.24
C ILE A 52 7.37 0.96 -3.38
N GLU A 53 8.10 2.07 -3.31
CA GLU A 53 9.11 2.45 -4.32
C GLU A 53 10.21 1.39 -4.42
N ALA A 54 10.72 0.90 -3.28
CA ALA A 54 11.75 -0.13 -3.26
C ALA A 54 11.25 -1.45 -3.89
N ALA A 55 10.04 -1.89 -3.52
CA ALA A 55 9.44 -3.08 -4.10
C ALA A 55 9.17 -2.92 -5.61
N ALA A 56 8.70 -1.74 -6.03
CA ALA A 56 8.46 -1.44 -7.44
C ALA A 56 9.76 -1.47 -8.25
N ALA A 57 10.86 -0.93 -7.72
CA ALA A 57 12.17 -0.99 -8.35
C ALA A 57 12.70 -2.43 -8.49
N ILE A 58 12.50 -3.27 -7.46
CA ILE A 58 12.92 -4.69 -7.49
C ILE A 58 12.09 -5.51 -8.49
N CYS A 59 10.78 -5.26 -8.56
CA CYS A 59 9.85 -6.02 -9.38
C CYS A 59 9.59 -5.42 -10.77
N ALA A 60 10.22 -4.29 -11.11
CA ALA A 60 9.88 -3.47 -12.29
C ALA A 60 8.38 -3.18 -12.40
N ALA A 61 7.73 -2.85 -11.28
CA ALA A 61 6.30 -2.61 -11.21
C ALA A 61 5.93 -1.16 -11.57
N HIS A 62 4.75 -0.98 -12.17
CA HIS A 62 4.12 0.33 -12.31
C HIS A 62 3.35 0.68 -11.04
N THR A 63 3.43 1.92 -10.59
CA THR A 63 2.74 2.42 -9.40
C THR A 63 2.05 3.75 -9.66
N GLU A 64 0.94 3.99 -8.97
CA GLU A 64 0.16 5.22 -9.03
C GLU A 64 -0.24 5.63 -7.60
N GLY A 65 -0.35 6.93 -7.33
CA GLY A 65 -0.79 7.43 -6.01
C GLY A 65 0.17 7.13 -4.86
N VAL A 66 1.47 6.98 -5.14
CA VAL A 66 2.49 6.66 -4.12
C VAL A 66 3.14 7.94 -3.61
N GLU A 67 2.46 8.61 -2.70
CA GLU A 67 2.91 9.86 -2.09
C GLU A 67 2.45 9.95 -0.63
N VAL A 68 3.18 10.71 0.19
CA VAL A 68 2.83 10.85 1.61
C VAL A 68 1.46 11.51 1.74
N GLY A 69 0.56 10.85 2.47
CA GLY A 69 -0.82 11.29 2.66
C GLY A 69 -1.83 10.69 1.68
N ALA A 70 -1.40 9.96 0.63
CA ALA A 70 -2.34 9.29 -0.26
C ALA A 70 -3.14 8.19 0.46
N GLU A 71 -4.44 8.12 0.17
CA GLU A 71 -5.41 7.21 0.80
C GLU A 71 -5.88 6.08 -0.12
#